data_AF-A0A5M9KQN4-F1
#
_entry.id   AF-A0A5M9KQN4-F1
#
_cell.length_a   1.000
_cell.length_b   1.000
_cell.length_c   1.000
_cell.angle_alpha   90.00
_cell.angle_beta   90.00
_cell.angle_gamma   90.00
#
_symmetry.space_group_name_H-M   'P 1'
#
loop_
_entity.id
_entity.type
_entity.pdbx_description
1 polymer ?
#
loop_
_entity_poly.entity_id
_entity_poly.type
_entity_poly.pdbx_seq_one_letter_code
_entity_poly.pdbx_strand_id
1 'polypeptide(L)'
;MGKILSGLYSGKKSAKSWKSAQAKISSLSEELEAWALKSLSHDPSATPSEHNLGREQLLLHLYYQNAKVCITRPCLCRLDLRIKGQSEDSARFNKKMAEGCIGAALAITSMLPDPPNPAWFYKNGPWWAAVHMIMQGLTVFLLELALDGVHLTGDKSQVASCIDKLIAWLQSMAVIGMVWSGLV
;
A
#
# COMPACT_ATOMS: atom_id res chain seq x y z
N MET A 1 2.66 7.77 9.62
CA MET A 1 3.93 7.72 8.85
C MET A 1 5.20 7.83 9.70
N GLY A 2 5.41 8.86 10.54
CA GLY A 2 6.67 9.01 11.29
C GLY A 2 7.07 7.83 12.20
N LYS A 3 6.10 7.20 12.88
CA LYS A 3 6.32 5.98 13.68
C LYS A 3 6.77 4.77 12.83
N ILE A 4 6.27 4.66 11.61
CA ILE A 4 6.59 3.58 10.67
C ILE A 4 8.04 3.74 10.18
N LEU A 5 8.38 4.94 9.70
CA LEU A 5 9.72 5.24 9.17
C LEU A 5 10.80 5.07 10.26
N SER A 6 10.56 5.59 11.45
CA SER A 6 11.51 5.48 12.56
C SER A 6 11.60 4.07 13.15
N GLY A 7 10.52 3.29 13.12
CA GLY A 7 10.46 1.96 13.73
C GLY A 7 10.90 0.82 12.81
N LEU A 8 10.63 0.91 11.51
CA LEU A 8 10.90 -0.18 10.55
C LEU A 8 12.01 0.15 9.55
N TYR A 9 12.18 1.42 9.17
CA TYR A 9 13.03 1.80 8.03
C TYR A 9 14.28 2.64 8.40
N SER A 10 14.45 3.04 9.67
CA SER A 10 15.62 3.81 10.10
C SER A 10 16.81 2.90 10.44
N GLY A 11 17.95 3.04 9.78
CA GLY A 11 19.13 2.19 10.03
C GLY A 11 19.71 2.22 11.46
N LYS A 12 19.37 3.22 12.29
CA LYS A 12 19.79 3.30 13.70
C LYS A 12 18.82 2.61 14.68
N LYS A 13 17.57 2.36 14.27
CA LYS A 13 16.48 1.77 15.08
C LYS A 13 15.84 0.54 14.43
N SER A 14 16.22 0.20 13.19
CA SER A 14 15.72 -0.96 12.47
C SER A 14 15.98 -2.19 13.33
N ALA A 15 14.92 -2.96 13.52
CA ALA A 15 14.83 -3.98 14.55
C ALA A 15 16.14 -4.74 14.76
N LYS A 16 16.67 -4.69 15.98
CA LYS A 16 17.89 -5.40 16.40
C LYS A 16 17.82 -6.92 16.12
N SER A 17 16.62 -7.44 15.88
CA SER A 17 16.32 -8.78 15.38
C SER A 17 15.02 -8.79 14.58
N TRP A 18 14.84 -9.76 13.67
CA TRP A 18 13.58 -9.90 12.93
C TRP A 18 12.36 -10.09 13.83
N LYS A 19 12.50 -10.80 14.95
CA LYS A 19 11.45 -10.94 15.96
C LYS A 19 10.97 -9.57 16.48
N SER A 20 11.88 -8.64 16.71
CA SER A 20 11.51 -7.27 17.12
C SER A 20 10.84 -6.50 15.98
N ALA A 21 11.15 -6.78 14.72
CA ALA A 21 10.44 -6.19 13.58
C ALA A 21 9.00 -6.70 13.52
N GLN A 22 8.79 -8.02 13.64
CA GLN A 22 7.46 -8.63 13.66
C GLN A 22 6.60 -8.08 14.80
N ALA A 23 7.16 -7.96 16.00
CA ALA A 23 6.46 -7.33 17.13
C ALA A 23 6.08 -5.87 16.82
N LYS A 24 6.97 -5.12 16.17
CA LYS A 24 6.69 -3.74 15.79
C LYS A 24 5.64 -3.63 14.69
N ILE A 25 5.67 -4.54 13.71
CA ILE A 25 4.66 -4.66 12.65
C ILE A 25 3.30 -4.96 13.28
N SER A 26 3.20 -5.95 14.17
CA SER A 26 1.94 -6.28 14.88
C SER A 26 1.38 -5.06 15.62
N SER A 27 2.21 -4.42 16.45
CA SER A 27 1.80 -3.25 17.23
C SER A 27 1.34 -2.08 16.35
N LEU A 28 2.03 -1.81 15.23
CA LEU A 28 1.63 -0.74 14.30
C LEU A 28 0.35 -1.11 13.53
N SER A 29 0.17 -2.37 13.15
CA SER A 29 -1.06 -2.85 12.52
C SER A 29 -2.25 -2.74 13.46
N GLU A 30 -2.12 -3.15 14.72
CA GLU A 30 -3.16 -3.01 15.74
C GLU A 30 -3.54 -1.53 15.98
N GLU A 31 -2.55 -0.64 16.07
CA GLU A 31 -2.79 0.80 16.20
C GLU A 31 -3.54 1.36 14.97
N LEU A 32 -3.18 0.90 13.77
CA LEU A 32 -3.82 1.33 12.52
C LEU A 32 -5.27 0.83 12.43
N GLU A 33 -5.55 -0.43 12.78
CA GLU A 33 -6.91 -0.97 12.77
C GLU A 33 -7.79 -0.31 13.85
N ALA A 34 -7.26 -0.06 15.04
CA ALA A 34 -7.99 0.66 16.09
C ALA A 34 -8.34 2.10 15.66
N TRP A 35 -7.42 2.76 14.97
CA TRP A 35 -7.69 4.08 14.36
C TRP A 35 -8.76 3.98 13.27
N ALA A 36 -8.70 2.96 12.41
CA ALA A 36 -9.64 2.77 11.31
C ALA A 36 -11.07 2.56 11.81
N LEU A 37 -11.26 1.72 12.84
CA LEU A 37 -12.56 1.49 13.47
C LEU A 37 -13.19 2.76 14.05
N LYS A 38 -12.38 3.73 14.48
CA LYS A 38 -12.83 5.00 15.03
C LYS A 38 -13.08 6.07 13.96
N SER A 39 -12.30 6.05 12.89
CA SER A 39 -12.21 7.16 11.93
C SER A 39 -12.88 6.90 10.59
N LEU A 40 -13.09 5.64 10.21
CA LEU A 40 -13.78 5.28 8.98
C LEU A 40 -15.26 5.00 9.29
N SER A 41 -16.16 5.64 8.55
CA SER A 41 -17.62 5.51 8.73
C SER A 41 -18.19 4.19 8.20
N HIS A 42 -17.39 3.43 7.44
CA HIS A 42 -17.74 2.15 6.85
C HIS A 42 -16.65 1.12 7.17
N ASP A 43 -16.95 -0.17 6.98
CA ASP A 43 -15.99 -1.26 7.17
C ASP A 43 -14.69 -0.97 6.40
N PRO A 44 -13.52 -0.86 7.09
CA PRO A 44 -12.22 -0.64 6.46
C PRO A 44 -11.83 -1.69 5.41
N SER A 45 -12.48 -2.86 5.48
CA SER A 45 -12.27 -4.02 4.60
C SER A 45 -13.16 -3.98 3.36
N ALA A 46 -14.22 -3.18 3.36
CA ALA A 46 -15.10 -3.03 2.21
C ALA A 46 -14.48 -2.06 1.21
N THR A 47 -14.36 -2.47 -0.06
CA THR A 47 -14.01 -1.56 -1.14
C THR A 47 -15.14 -0.54 -1.30
N PRO A 48 -14.91 0.75 -1.05
CA PRO A 48 -15.96 1.72 -1.20
C PRO A 48 -16.33 1.83 -2.68
N SER A 49 -17.62 1.76 -3.01
CA SER A 49 -18.07 2.10 -4.37
C SER A 49 -17.74 3.56 -4.63
N GLU A 50 -17.09 3.86 -5.75
CA GLU A 50 -16.57 5.19 -6.14
C GLU A 50 -17.60 6.34 -6.04
N HIS A 51 -18.90 6.02 -6.02
CA HIS A 51 -19.97 7.00 -6.16
C HIS A 51 -20.49 7.67 -4.88
N ASN A 52 -20.09 7.25 -3.66
CA ASN A 52 -20.74 7.77 -2.43
C ASN A 52 -19.80 8.26 -1.31
N LEU A 53 -18.48 8.17 -1.45
CA LEU A 53 -17.57 8.70 -0.42
C LEU A 53 -17.32 10.19 -0.61
N GLY A 54 -17.49 10.96 0.47
CA GLY A 54 -16.97 12.33 0.52
C GLY A 54 -15.45 12.35 0.37
N ARG A 55 -14.90 13.47 -0.13
CA ARG A 55 -13.46 13.66 -0.33
C ARG A 55 -12.62 13.27 0.88
N GLU A 56 -13.02 13.73 2.08
CA GLU A 56 -12.28 13.45 3.31
C GLU A 56 -12.25 11.94 3.61
N GLN A 57 -13.36 11.23 3.43
CA GLN A 57 -13.42 9.79 3.69
C GLN A 57 -12.59 9.00 2.69
N LEU A 58 -12.66 9.35 1.40
CA LEU A 58 -11.81 8.76 0.37
C LEU A 58 -10.32 8.92 0.70
N LEU A 59 -9.90 10.14 1.06
CA LEU A 59 -8.53 10.38 1.49
C LEU A 59 -8.13 9.55 2.71
N LEU A 60 -9.01 9.44 3.71
CA LEU A 60 -8.76 8.63 4.90
C LEU A 60 -8.57 7.15 4.56
N HIS A 61 -9.39 6.58 3.67
CA HIS A 61 -9.22 5.20 3.18
C HIS A 61 -7.91 5.04 2.42
N LEU A 62 -7.58 5.99 1.55
CA LEU A 62 -6.32 5.99 0.81
C LEU A 62 -5.11 6.02 1.77
N TYR A 63 -5.11 6.91 2.76
CA TYR A 63 -4.03 6.98 3.75
C TYR A 63 -3.95 5.73 4.63
N TYR A 64 -5.09 5.15 5.00
CA TYR A 64 -5.17 3.88 5.72
C TYR A 64 -4.48 2.75 4.94
N GLN A 65 -4.89 2.54 3.69
CA GLN A 65 -4.32 1.48 2.86
C GLN A 65 -2.83 1.71 2.60
N ASN A 66 -2.42 2.97 2.37
CA ASN A 66 -1.01 3.31 2.19
C ASN A 66 -0.17 3.03 3.45
N ALA A 67 -0.71 3.33 4.64
CA ALA A 67 -0.05 3.01 5.90
C ALA A 67 0.06 1.49 6.09
N LYS A 68 -1.00 0.75 5.74
CA LYS A 68 -1.03 -0.72 5.78
C LYS A 68 0.03 -1.32 4.86
N VAL A 69 0.15 -0.84 3.61
CA VAL A 69 1.25 -1.19 2.69
C VAL A 69 2.61 -0.91 3.35
N CYS A 70 2.83 0.29 3.87
CA CYS A 70 4.10 0.65 4.51
C CYS A 70 4.48 -0.25 5.69
N ILE A 71 3.51 -0.62 6.54
CA ILE A 71 3.73 -1.45 7.73
C ILE A 71 4.05 -2.90 7.36
N THR A 72 3.33 -3.43 6.36
CA THR A 72 3.36 -4.86 5.99
C THR A 72 4.41 -5.21 4.94
N ARG A 73 4.84 -4.23 4.13
CA ARG A 73 5.84 -4.40 3.06
C ARG A 73 7.14 -5.10 3.48
N PRO A 74 7.70 -4.93 4.69
CA PRO A 74 8.86 -5.68 5.10
C PRO A 74 8.66 -7.20 5.01
N CYS A 75 7.45 -7.71 5.25
CA CYS A 75 7.13 -9.13 5.12
C CYS A 75 6.99 -9.61 3.67
N LEU A 76 6.71 -8.71 2.72
CA LEU A 76 6.74 -9.00 1.28
C LEU A 76 8.19 -9.09 0.77
N CYS A 77 9.06 -8.19 1.26
CA CYS A 77 10.47 -8.14 0.90
C CYS A 77 11.28 -9.23 1.64
N ARG A 78 11.16 -10.49 1.23
CA ARG A 78 12.20 -11.54 1.31
C ARG A 78 13.01 -11.60 2.62
N LEU A 79 12.36 -11.95 3.73
CA LEU A 79 13.06 -12.43 4.94
C LEU A 79 13.17 -13.94 5.04
N ASP A 80 12.26 -14.67 4.40
CA ASP A 80 12.20 -16.13 4.50
C ASP A 80 13.42 -16.81 3.84
N LEU A 81 14.06 -16.15 2.86
CA LEU A 81 15.31 -16.62 2.23
C LEU A 81 16.59 -16.20 2.95
N ARG A 82 16.52 -15.31 3.97
CA ARG A 82 17.69 -14.80 4.71
C ARG A 82 17.78 -15.30 6.14
N ILE A 83 16.70 -15.79 6.74
CA ILE A 83 16.68 -16.26 8.12
C ILE A 83 16.74 -17.78 8.16
N LYS A 84 17.97 -18.34 8.20
CA LYS A 84 18.16 -19.75 8.53
C LYS A 84 17.59 -20.03 9.93
N GLY A 85 16.70 -21.01 10.06
CA GLY A 85 16.09 -21.40 11.34
C GLY A 85 14.88 -20.56 11.77
N GLN A 86 14.17 -19.94 10.84
CA GLN A 86 12.90 -19.28 11.13
C GLN A 86 11.87 -20.28 11.69
N SER A 87 11.14 -19.90 12.74
CA SER A 87 10.05 -20.71 13.27
C SER A 87 8.83 -20.69 12.35
N GLU A 88 8.02 -21.75 12.39
CA GLU A 88 6.77 -21.84 11.63
C GLU A 88 5.83 -20.66 11.91
N ASP A 89 5.71 -20.25 13.18
CA ASP A 89 4.92 -19.07 13.58
C ASP A 89 5.41 -17.78 12.91
N SER A 90 6.73 -17.61 12.80
CA SER A 90 7.34 -16.44 12.18
C SER A 90 7.09 -16.43 10.67
N ALA A 91 7.17 -17.60 10.02
CA ALA A 91 6.87 -17.74 8.59
C ALA A 91 5.37 -17.48 8.31
N ARG A 92 4.47 -18.04 9.14
CA ARG A 92 3.02 -17.80 9.04
C ARG A 92 2.68 -16.33 9.23
N PHE A 93 3.30 -15.65 10.19
CA PHE A 93 3.13 -14.22 10.39
C PHE A 93 3.56 -13.43 9.14
N ASN A 94 4.74 -13.75 8.57
CA ASN A 94 5.24 -13.09 7.37
C ASN A 94 4.27 -13.23 6.21
N LYS A 95 3.83 -14.47 5.92
CA LYS A 95 2.86 -14.75 4.87
C LYS A 95 1.58 -13.93 5.05
N LYS A 96 1.00 -13.93 6.25
CA LYS A 96 -0.22 -13.16 6.55
C LYS A 96 -0.04 -11.66 6.32
N MET A 97 1.10 -11.11 6.73
CA MET A 97 1.39 -9.68 6.51
C MET A 97 1.64 -9.36 5.03
N ALA A 98 2.33 -10.24 4.30
CA ALA A 98 2.56 -10.07 2.86
C ALA A 98 1.25 -10.10 2.07
N GLU A 99 0.35 -11.04 2.37
CA GLU A 99 -1.02 -11.08 1.82
C GLU A 99 -1.77 -9.78 2.13
N GLY A 100 -1.68 -9.28 3.37
CA GLY A 100 -2.25 -7.99 3.75
C GLY A 100 -1.66 -6.78 2.99
N CYS A 101 -0.37 -6.84 2.63
CA CYS A 101 0.30 -5.83 1.82
C CYS A 101 -0.29 -5.77 0.40
N ILE A 102 -0.46 -6.94 -0.22
CA ILE A 102 -1.05 -7.08 -1.55
C ILE A 102 -2.51 -6.64 -1.53
N GLY A 103 -3.29 -7.08 -0.54
CA GLY A 103 -4.68 -6.67 -0.37
C GLY A 103 -4.83 -5.15 -0.25
N ALA A 104 -3.94 -4.49 0.49
CA ALA A 104 -3.94 -3.04 0.59
C ALA A 104 -3.57 -2.34 -0.73
N ALA A 105 -2.61 -2.89 -1.50
CA ALA A 105 -2.27 -2.37 -2.83
C ALA A 105 -3.42 -2.53 -3.83
N LEU A 106 -4.14 -3.65 -3.79
CA LEU A 106 -5.36 -3.88 -4.58
C LEU A 106 -6.44 -2.86 -4.20
N ALA A 107 -6.67 -2.62 -2.91
CA ALA A 107 -7.65 -1.65 -2.43
C ALA A 107 -7.31 -0.22 -2.86
N ILE A 108 -6.03 0.19 -2.85
CA ILE A 108 -5.60 1.47 -3.42
C ILE A 108 -5.98 1.54 -4.90
N THR A 109 -5.65 0.49 -5.65
CA THR A 109 -5.89 0.44 -7.11
C THR A 109 -7.37 0.44 -7.47
N SER A 110 -8.22 -0.20 -6.66
CA SER A 110 -9.68 -0.22 -6.87
C SER A 110 -10.34 1.11 -6.55
N MET A 111 -9.75 1.95 -5.70
CA MET A 111 -10.27 3.29 -5.38
C MET A 111 -9.89 4.35 -6.42
N LEU A 112 -8.98 4.03 -7.34
CA LEU A 112 -8.60 4.94 -8.42
C LEU A 112 -9.63 4.87 -9.56
N PRO A 113 -10.13 6.00 -10.07
CA PRO A 113 -10.99 6.01 -11.25
C PRO A 113 -10.37 5.28 -12.46
N ASP A 114 -11.23 4.69 -13.29
CA ASP A 114 -10.88 4.11 -14.60
C ASP A 114 -11.86 4.62 -15.66
N PRO A 115 -11.43 5.42 -16.66
CA PRO A 115 -10.04 5.77 -17.01
C PRO A 115 -9.38 6.76 -16.03
N PRO A 116 -8.03 6.89 -16.06
CA PRO A 116 -7.31 7.83 -15.21
C PRO A 116 -7.79 9.28 -15.35
N ASN A 117 -8.12 9.91 -14.22
CA ASN A 117 -8.56 11.30 -14.16
C ASN A 117 -7.73 12.07 -13.12
N PRO A 118 -6.58 12.66 -13.47
CA PRO A 118 -5.74 13.33 -12.48
C PRO A 118 -6.39 14.57 -11.87
N ALA A 119 -7.31 15.23 -12.59
CA ALA A 119 -8.09 16.34 -12.04
C ALA A 119 -8.88 15.91 -10.81
N TRP A 120 -9.29 14.64 -10.74
CA TRP A 120 -9.86 14.05 -9.54
C TRP A 120 -8.90 14.12 -8.35
N PHE A 121 -7.62 13.80 -8.50
CA PHE A 121 -6.66 13.94 -7.40
C PHE A 121 -6.38 15.39 -7.07
N TYR A 122 -6.18 16.28 -8.05
CA TYR A 122 -5.96 17.71 -7.77
C TYR A 122 -7.15 18.35 -7.03
N LYS A 123 -8.37 17.89 -7.29
CA LYS A 123 -9.58 18.33 -6.58
C LYS A 123 -9.73 17.69 -5.20
N ASN A 124 -9.32 16.42 -5.08
CA ASN A 124 -9.57 15.62 -3.88
C ASN A 124 -8.40 15.56 -2.90
N GLY A 125 -7.18 15.95 -3.27
CA GLY A 125 -6.02 15.87 -2.39
C GLY A 125 -4.71 16.39 -2.98
N PRO A 126 -3.61 16.28 -2.24
CA PRO A 126 -2.30 16.62 -2.77
C PRO A 126 -1.85 15.60 -3.82
N TRP A 127 -1.57 16.06 -5.04
CA TRP A 127 -1.12 15.19 -6.14
C TRP A 127 0.14 14.39 -5.80
N TRP A 128 1.06 14.94 -5.00
CA TRP A 128 2.28 14.24 -4.58
C TRP A 128 1.95 12.97 -3.78
N ALA A 129 0.93 13.02 -2.91
CA ALA A 129 0.53 11.86 -2.12
C ALA A 129 0.01 10.74 -3.03
N ALA A 130 -0.77 11.10 -4.05
CA ALA A 130 -1.28 10.17 -5.05
C ALA A 130 -0.13 9.46 -5.79
N VAL A 131 0.86 10.21 -6.28
CA VAL A 131 2.04 9.61 -6.95
C VAL A 131 2.74 8.63 -6.02
N HIS A 132 2.99 9.02 -4.76
CA HIS A 132 3.64 8.11 -3.81
C HIS A 132 2.83 6.85 -3.53
N MET A 133 1.51 6.96 -3.44
CA MET A 133 0.63 5.81 -3.22
C MET A 133 0.60 4.87 -4.42
N ILE A 134 0.49 5.43 -5.63
CA ILE A 134 0.54 4.66 -6.89
C ILE A 134 1.88 3.95 -7.02
N MET A 135 2.99 4.65 -6.78
CA MET A 135 4.33 4.05 -6.81
C MET A 135 4.51 2.94 -5.76
N GLN A 136 3.95 3.11 -4.56
CA GLN A 136 3.99 2.08 -3.52
C GLN A 136 3.18 0.84 -3.91
N GLY A 137 1.96 1.00 -4.42
CA GLY A 137 1.14 -0.12 -4.92
C GLY A 137 1.82 -0.85 -6.08
N LEU A 138 2.36 -0.10 -7.05
CA LEU A 138 3.10 -0.66 -8.18
C LEU A 138 4.31 -1.46 -7.71
N THR A 139 5.06 -0.94 -6.73
CA THR A 139 6.21 -1.65 -6.17
C THR A 139 5.80 -2.97 -5.50
N VAL A 140 4.66 -3.01 -4.81
CA VAL A 140 4.13 -4.25 -4.21
C VAL A 140 3.85 -5.28 -5.30
N PHE A 141 3.16 -4.90 -6.37
CA PHE A 141 2.86 -5.83 -7.46
C PHE A 141 4.10 -6.31 -8.21
N LEU A 142 5.06 -5.42 -8.49
CA LEU A 142 6.32 -5.80 -9.13
C LEU A 142 7.16 -6.74 -8.27
N LEU A 143 7.21 -6.51 -6.95
CA LEU A 143 7.88 -7.42 -6.02
C LEU A 143 7.20 -8.79 -6.03
N GLU A 144 5.87 -8.83 -6.02
CA GLU A 144 5.12 -10.08 -6.00
C GLU A 144 5.30 -10.88 -7.31
N LEU A 145 5.32 -10.21 -8.46
CA LEU A 145 5.66 -10.85 -9.74
C LEU A 145 7.08 -11.40 -9.76
N ALA A 146 8.05 -10.67 -9.19
CA ALA A 146 9.43 -11.13 -9.06
C ALA A 146 9.61 -12.31 -8.08
N LEU A 147 8.58 -12.59 -7.28
CA LEU A 147 8.50 -13.72 -6.36
C LEU A 147 7.57 -14.82 -6.87
N ASP A 148 7.29 -14.86 -8.18
CA ASP A 148 6.42 -15.84 -8.83
C ASP A 148 4.96 -15.87 -8.34
N GLY A 149 4.52 -14.84 -7.61
CA GLY A 149 3.15 -14.74 -7.11
C GLY A 149 2.85 -15.62 -5.89
N VAL A 150 3.86 -15.91 -5.05
CA VAL A 150 3.76 -16.82 -3.88
C VAL A 150 2.69 -16.42 -2.85
N HIS A 151 2.36 -15.14 -2.75
CA HIS A 151 1.39 -14.58 -1.80
C HIS A 151 0.08 -14.14 -2.48
N LEU A 152 -0.06 -14.34 -3.80
CA LEU A 152 -1.32 -14.09 -4.49
C LEU A 152 -2.34 -15.15 -4.12
N THR A 153 -3.45 -14.70 -3.54
CA THR A 153 -4.64 -15.52 -3.33
C THR A 153 -5.61 -15.46 -4.52
N GLY A 154 -5.35 -14.57 -5.48
CA GLY A 154 -6.16 -14.34 -6.69
C GLY A 154 -5.42 -14.62 -8.00
N ASP A 155 -6.05 -14.32 -9.12
CA ASP A 155 -5.50 -14.56 -10.46
C ASP A 155 -4.34 -13.60 -10.78
N LYS A 156 -3.24 -14.13 -11.32
CA LYS A 156 -2.10 -13.33 -11.82
C LYS A 156 -2.54 -12.31 -12.87
N SER A 157 -3.60 -12.60 -13.64
CA SER A 157 -4.19 -11.67 -14.60
C SER A 157 -4.72 -10.39 -13.94
N GLN A 158 -5.25 -10.49 -12.71
CA GLN A 158 -5.74 -9.35 -11.94
C GLN A 158 -4.59 -8.40 -11.59
N VAL A 159 -3.44 -8.96 -11.18
CA VAL A 159 -2.25 -8.16 -10.83
C VAL A 159 -1.71 -7.43 -12.05
N ALA A 160 -1.68 -8.08 -13.21
CA ALA A 160 -1.26 -7.43 -14.47
C ALA A 160 -2.19 -6.25 -14.82
N SER A 161 -3.51 -6.44 -14.75
CA SER A 161 -4.47 -5.36 -14.96
C SER A 161 -4.31 -4.22 -13.95
N CYS A 162 -4.01 -4.52 -12.69
CA CYS A 162 -3.71 -3.49 -11.69
C CYS A 162 -2.43 -2.71 -12.03
N ILE A 163 -1.37 -3.40 -12.49
CA ILE A 163 -0.14 -2.75 -12.92
C ILE A 163 -0.41 -1.80 -14.09
N ASP A 164 -1.12 -2.27 -15.12
CA ASP A 164 -1.47 -1.46 -16.29
C ASP A 164 -2.24 -0.21 -15.89
N LYS A 165 -3.23 -0.35 -15.00
CA LYS A 165 -4.00 0.77 -14.45
C LYS A 165 -3.10 1.77 -13.72
N LEU A 166 -2.21 1.30 -12.83
CA LEU A 166 -1.30 2.18 -12.09
C LEU A 166 -0.30 2.91 -13.01
N ILE A 167 0.21 2.24 -14.05
CA ILE A 167 1.08 2.85 -15.06
C ILE A 167 0.32 3.92 -15.84
N ALA A 168 -0.90 3.63 -16.29
CA ALA A 168 -1.75 4.59 -17.00
C ALA A 168 -2.02 5.84 -16.14
N TRP A 169 -2.22 5.67 -14.83
CA TRP A 169 -2.32 6.78 -13.88
C TRP A 169 -1.05 7.63 -13.81
N LEU A 170 0.13 7.01 -13.67
CA LEU A 170 1.40 7.75 -13.65
C LEU A 170 1.64 8.53 -14.95
N GLN A 171 1.34 7.93 -16.09
CA GLN A 171 1.44 8.58 -17.40
C GLN A 171 0.50 9.79 -17.50
N SER A 172 -0.76 9.62 -17.10
CA SER A 172 -1.76 10.69 -17.11
C SER A 172 -1.36 11.87 -16.20
N MET A 173 -0.81 11.57 -15.01
CA MET A 173 -0.31 12.59 -14.10
C MET A 173 0.94 13.32 -14.64
N ALA A 174 1.83 12.62 -15.36
CA ALA A 174 3.02 13.22 -15.96
C ALA A 174 2.68 14.22 -17.08
N VAL A 175 1.69 13.92 -17.91
CA VAL A 175 1.23 14.82 -18.98
C VAL A 175 0.74 16.14 -18.40
N ILE A 176 0.00 16.10 -17.30
CA ILE A 176 -0.50 17.31 -16.65
C ILE A 176 0.65 18.10 -16.03
N GLY A 177 1.61 17.45 -15.37
CA GLY A 177 2.83 18.12 -14.89
C GLY A 177 3.55 18.92 -15.99
N MET A 178 3.58 18.40 -17.22
CA MET A 178 4.14 19.10 -18.40
C MET A 178 3.28 20.27 -18.90
N VAL A 179 1.95 20.17 -18.80
CA VAL A 179 1.03 21.26 -19.17
C VAL A 179 1.13 22.44 -18.19
N TRP A 180 1.35 22.19 -16.91
CA TRP A 180 1.52 23.26 -15.90
C TRP A 180 2.95 23.82 -15.84
N SER A 181 3.97 23.10 -16.32
CA SER A 181 5.35 23.62 -16.39
C SER A 181 5.66 24.40 -17.69
N GLY A 182 4.76 24.36 -18.69
CA GLY A 182 4.84 25.15 -19.93
C GLY A 182 4.05 26.48 -19.90
N LEU A 183 3.48 26.85 -18.76
CA LEU A 183 2.80 28.12 -18.48
C LEU A 183 3.51 28.84 -17.33
N VAL A 184 4.79 29.15 -17.52
CA VAL A 184 5.54 30.16 -16.77
C VAL A 184 6.39 30.95 -17.74
#